data_AF-A0A7W9HDK2-F1
#
_entry.id   AF-A0A7W9HDK2-F1
#
_cell.length_a   1.000
_cell.length_b   1.000
_cell.length_c   1.000
_cell.angle_alpha   90.00
_cell.angle_beta   90.00
_cell.angle_gamma   90.00
#
_symmetry.space_group_name_H-M   'P 1'
#
loop_
_entity.id
_entity.type
_entity.pdbx_description
1 polymer ?
#
loop_
_entity_poly.entity_id
_entity_poly.type
_entity_poly.pdbx_seq_one_letter_code
_entity_poly.pdbx_strand_id
1 'polypeptide(L)'
;MDLVIDPPRGVGPLRVGMPFVEGVELLRSLDGHRPPSPGRNSPPGFAHYESELTISLGPDRDGRVKAIELYRPERDVTVVFRDIEVFGTPADEVIRRLSEVTRLEVEDDGVRVVAPDLLLALGRPFRSDSAEEPEGWYFESVLVAAPGYYDGLK
;
A
#
# COMPACT_ATOMS: atom_id res chain seq x y z
N MET A 1 14.68 -3.10 -5.33
CA MET A 1 13.90 -1.96 -5.89
C MET A 1 13.32 -1.19 -4.74
N ASP A 2 13.33 0.15 -4.78
CA ASP A 2 12.74 0.95 -3.71
C ASP A 2 11.49 1.67 -4.22
N LEU A 3 10.37 1.47 -3.53
CA LEU A 3 9.10 2.13 -3.81
C LEU A 3 8.86 3.21 -2.76
N VAL A 4 9.01 4.46 -3.19
CA VAL A 4 8.75 5.63 -2.33
C VAL A 4 7.27 5.94 -2.31
N ILE A 5 6.68 6.01 -1.12
CA ILE A 5 5.33 6.48 -0.87
C ILE A 5 5.36 8.00 -0.72
N ASP A 6 4.64 8.71 -1.59
CA ASP A 6 4.48 10.16 -1.56
C ASP A 6 2.98 10.49 -1.51
N PRO A 7 2.32 10.32 -0.36
CA PRO A 7 0.90 10.52 -0.24
C PRO A 7 0.57 12.03 -0.20
N PRO A 8 -0.53 12.47 -0.83
CA PRO A 8 -1.53 11.67 -1.55
C PRO A 8 -1.20 11.45 -3.04
N ARG A 9 0.01 11.80 -3.49
CA ARG A 9 0.38 11.85 -4.92
C ARG A 9 0.56 10.46 -5.54
N GLY A 10 1.08 9.48 -4.81
CA GLY A 10 1.16 8.09 -5.26
C GLY A 10 2.33 7.30 -4.69
N VAL A 11 2.77 6.26 -5.41
CA VAL A 11 3.84 5.34 -4.99
C VAL A 11 4.75 5.02 -6.17
N GLY A 12 6.06 5.23 -6.01
CA GLY A 12 7.04 5.03 -7.08
C GLY A 12 6.69 5.85 -8.33
N PRO A 13 6.49 5.22 -9.51
CA PRO A 13 6.04 5.93 -10.71
C PRO A 13 4.50 6.04 -10.82
N LEU A 14 3.73 5.30 -10.01
CA LEU A 14 2.27 5.34 -10.04
C LEU A 14 1.75 6.63 -9.40
N ARG A 15 0.70 7.21 -9.99
CA ARG A 15 0.13 8.48 -9.53
C ARG A 15 -1.36 8.35 -9.27
N VAL A 16 -1.81 8.90 -8.15
CA VAL A 16 -3.23 9.13 -7.89
C VAL A 16 -3.74 10.18 -8.89
N GLY A 17 -4.93 9.96 -9.44
CA GLY A 17 -5.57 10.82 -10.44
C GLY A 17 -5.17 10.55 -11.89
N MET A 18 -4.16 9.71 -12.16
CA MET A 18 -3.82 9.30 -13.53
C MET A 18 -4.92 8.43 -14.15
N PRO A 19 -5.03 8.34 -15.49
CA PRO A 19 -5.95 7.40 -16.14
C PRO A 19 -5.70 5.97 -15.67
N PHE A 20 -6.76 5.25 -15.30
CA PHE A 20 -6.64 3.89 -14.76
C PHE A 20 -5.97 2.92 -15.75
N VAL A 21 -6.31 3.02 -17.03
CA VAL A 21 -5.70 2.19 -18.09
C VAL A 21 -4.19 2.40 -18.17
N GLU A 22 -3.74 3.66 -18.11
CA GLU A 22 -2.32 4.00 -18.11
C GLU A 22 -1.63 3.47 -16.83
N GLY A 23 -2.29 3.53 -15.68
CA GLY A 23 -1.80 2.92 -14.44
C GLY A 23 -1.63 1.40 -14.56
N VAL A 24 -2.56 0.71 -15.22
CA VAL A 24 -2.48 -0.73 -15.48
C VAL A 24 -1.33 -1.08 -16.42
N GLU A 25 -1.09 -0.29 -17.46
CA GLU A 25 0.05 -0.47 -18.34
C GLU A 25 1.38 -0.26 -17.60
N LEU A 26 1.45 0.78 -16.77
CA LEU A 26 2.61 1.09 -15.96
C LEU A 26 2.92 -0.04 -14.96
N LEU A 27 1.92 -0.58 -14.27
CA LEU A 27 2.09 -1.75 -13.38
C LEU A 27 2.80 -2.91 -14.08
N ARG A 28 2.41 -3.21 -15.32
CA ARG A 28 2.96 -4.32 -16.11
C ARG A 28 4.37 -4.07 -16.62
N SER A 29 4.77 -2.80 -16.72
CA SER A 29 6.11 -2.39 -17.14
C SER A 29 7.12 -2.32 -15.99
N LEU A 30 6.68 -2.40 -14.73
CA LEU A 30 7.58 -2.39 -13.59
C LEU A 30 8.40 -3.69 -13.53
N ASP A 31 9.66 -3.56 -13.12
CA ASP A 31 10.59 -4.68 -13.01
C ASP A 31 10.04 -5.77 -12.07
N GLY A 32 10.25 -7.03 -12.46
CA GLY A 32 9.78 -8.19 -11.73
C GLY A 32 8.30 -8.48 -11.89
N HIS A 33 7.55 -7.80 -12.77
CA HIS A 33 6.15 -8.11 -13.02
C HIS A 33 5.97 -9.57 -13.47
N ARG A 34 5.14 -10.31 -12.74
CA ARG A 34 4.75 -11.68 -13.06
C ARG A 34 3.37 -11.66 -13.76
N PRO A 35 3.29 -11.98 -15.06
CA PRO A 35 2.00 -12.08 -15.73
C PRO A 35 1.16 -13.21 -15.10
N PRO A 36 -0.18 -13.09 -15.11
CA PRO A 36 -1.04 -14.14 -14.60
C PRO A 36 -0.83 -15.44 -15.37
N SER A 37 -0.91 -16.58 -14.67
CA SER A 37 -0.81 -17.90 -15.30
C SER A 37 -1.91 -18.07 -16.37
N PRO A 38 -1.63 -18.79 -17.48
CA PRO A 38 -2.63 -19.05 -18.50
C PRO A 38 -3.94 -19.60 -17.90
N GLY A 39 -5.07 -18.99 -18.26
CA GLY A 39 -6.40 -19.39 -17.76
C GLY A 39 -6.81 -18.78 -16.41
N ARG A 40 -5.93 -18.01 -15.73
CA ARG A 40 -6.33 -17.16 -14.60
C ARG A 40 -6.60 -15.73 -15.08
N ASN A 41 -7.79 -15.22 -14.77
CA ASN A 41 -8.08 -13.80 -14.93
C ASN A 41 -7.59 -13.06 -13.67
N SER A 42 -6.63 -12.15 -13.83
CA SER A 42 -6.34 -11.13 -12.81
C SER A 42 -7.15 -9.87 -13.12
N PRO A 43 -7.77 -9.21 -12.14
CA PRO A 43 -8.35 -7.90 -12.33
C PRO A 43 -7.31 -6.94 -12.95
N PRO A 44 -7.68 -6.05 -13.89
CA PRO A 44 -6.71 -5.20 -14.60
C PRO A 44 -5.80 -4.39 -13.68
N GLY A 45 -6.34 -3.87 -12.57
CA GLY A 45 -5.59 -3.12 -11.55
C GLY A 45 -4.96 -3.99 -10.47
N PHE A 46 -4.61 -5.24 -10.74
CA PHE A 46 -4.01 -6.14 -9.76
C PHE A 46 -2.81 -6.86 -10.39
N ALA A 47 -1.62 -6.53 -9.90
CA ALA A 47 -0.36 -7.03 -10.43
C ALA A 47 0.48 -7.69 -9.34
N HIS A 48 1.07 -8.84 -9.67
CA HIS A 48 2.00 -9.57 -8.83
C HIS A 48 3.43 -9.44 -9.36
N TYR A 49 4.40 -9.58 -8.46
CA TYR A 49 5.81 -9.46 -8.77
C TYR A 49 6.62 -10.65 -8.24
N GLU A 50 7.82 -10.87 -8.77
CA GLU A 50 8.73 -11.97 -8.36
C GLU A 50 9.20 -11.88 -6.89
N SER A 51 9.10 -10.70 -6.30
CA SER A 51 9.32 -10.43 -4.88
C SER A 51 8.14 -10.80 -3.98
N GLU A 52 7.07 -11.36 -4.54
CA GLU A 52 5.75 -11.56 -3.91
C GLU A 52 5.03 -10.26 -3.51
N LEU A 53 5.60 -9.09 -3.85
CA LEU A 53 4.87 -7.82 -3.84
C LEU A 53 3.61 -7.98 -4.68
N THR A 54 2.52 -7.41 -4.18
CA THR A 54 1.30 -7.21 -4.95
C THR A 54 0.94 -5.72 -4.91
N ILE A 55 0.58 -5.16 -6.07
CA ILE A 55 0.07 -3.78 -6.15
C ILE A 55 -1.33 -3.82 -6.73
N SER A 56 -2.26 -3.14 -6.05
CA SER A 56 -3.61 -2.92 -6.52
C SER A 56 -3.89 -1.45 -6.81
N LEU A 57 -4.56 -1.18 -7.93
CA LEU A 57 -5.13 0.12 -8.28
C LEU A 57 -6.64 0.06 -8.15
N GLY A 58 -7.21 1.04 -7.45
CA GLY A 58 -8.64 1.29 -7.42
C GLY A 58 -9.02 2.42 -8.39
N PRO A 59 -10.02 2.25 -9.27
CA PRO A 59 -10.55 3.35 -10.07
C PRO A 59 -11.65 4.13 -9.34
N ASP A 60 -11.78 5.43 -9.64
CA ASP A 60 -12.99 6.22 -9.41
C ASP A 60 -14.03 6.03 -10.52
N ARG A 61 -15.12 6.80 -10.45
CA ARG A 61 -16.23 6.77 -11.42
C ARG A 61 -15.83 7.32 -12.79
N ASP A 62 -14.79 8.14 -12.86
CA ASP A 62 -14.31 8.77 -14.08
C ASP A 62 -13.17 7.98 -14.74
N GLY A 63 -12.85 6.79 -14.20
CA GLY A 63 -11.80 5.92 -14.72
C GLY A 63 -10.39 6.41 -14.40
N ARG A 64 -10.21 7.16 -13.29
CA ARG A 64 -8.90 7.58 -12.77
C ARG A 64 -8.51 6.77 -11.55
N VAL A 65 -7.21 6.65 -11.29
CA VAL A 65 -6.71 5.97 -10.09
C VAL A 65 -7.10 6.78 -8.85
N LYS A 66 -7.94 6.21 -7.98
CA LYS A 66 -8.31 6.82 -6.69
C LYS A 66 -7.54 6.28 -5.50
N ALA A 67 -6.94 5.10 -5.65
CA ALA A 67 -6.19 4.45 -4.59
C ALA A 67 -5.12 3.54 -5.18
N ILE A 68 -3.98 3.47 -4.51
CA ILE A 68 -2.88 2.57 -4.79
C ILE A 68 -2.61 1.82 -3.49
N GLU A 69 -2.74 0.50 -3.51
CA GLU A 69 -2.48 -0.35 -2.36
C GLU A 69 -1.34 -1.31 -2.67
N LEU A 70 -0.37 -1.38 -1.76
CA LEU A 70 0.74 -2.31 -1.82
C LEU A 70 0.53 -3.35 -0.73
N TYR A 71 0.78 -4.61 -1.08
CA TYR A 71 0.85 -5.73 -0.14
C TYR A 71 2.30 -6.15 0.00
N ARG A 72 2.70 -6.48 1.22
CA ARG A 72 4.09 -6.68 1.62
C ARG A 72 4.86 -7.63 0.68
N PRO A 73 6.06 -7.24 0.22
CA PRO A 73 6.98 -8.15 -0.45
C PRO A 73 7.64 -9.11 0.55
N GLU A 74 8.04 -10.30 0.08
CA GLU A 74 8.89 -11.22 0.86
C GLU A 74 10.38 -10.89 0.74
N ARG A 75 10.79 -10.22 -0.35
CA ARG A 75 12.21 -9.97 -0.66
C ARG A 75 12.41 -8.83 -1.67
N ASP A 76 13.65 -8.35 -1.79
CA ASP A 76 14.18 -7.53 -2.91
C ASP A 76 13.47 -6.20 -3.20
N VAL A 77 12.44 -5.83 -2.41
CA VAL A 77 11.70 -4.59 -2.53
C VAL A 77 11.56 -3.91 -1.17
N THR A 78 12.01 -2.66 -1.10
CA THR A 78 11.83 -1.81 0.06
C THR A 78 10.69 -0.83 -0.21
N VAL A 79 9.72 -0.72 0.69
CA VAL A 79 8.65 0.28 0.58
C VAL A 79 8.85 1.34 1.66
N VAL A 80 9.08 2.59 1.24
CA VAL A 80 9.56 3.64 2.13
C VAL A 80 8.63 4.84 2.11
N PHE A 81 8.20 5.28 3.28
CA PHE A 81 7.60 6.61 3.47
C PHE A 81 8.60 7.49 4.24
N ARG A 82 9.12 8.53 3.59
CA ARG A 82 10.23 9.36 4.09
C ARG A 82 11.47 8.50 4.43
N ASP A 83 11.73 8.26 5.71
CA ASP A 83 12.81 7.45 6.26
C ASP A 83 12.30 6.21 7.02
N ILE A 84 11.02 5.86 6.84
CA ILE A 84 10.36 4.71 7.46
C ILE A 84 10.21 3.61 6.40
N GLU A 85 10.90 2.50 6.58
CA GLU A 85 10.65 1.27 5.85
C GLU A 85 9.37 0.60 6.39
N VAL A 86 8.28 0.69 5.64
CA VAL A 86 6.93 0.41 6.13
C VAL A 86 6.71 -1.07 6.46
N PHE A 87 7.25 -1.97 5.64
CA PHE A 87 7.03 -3.41 5.78
C PHE A 87 8.17 -4.17 6.49
N GLY A 88 9.35 -3.54 6.61
CA GLY A 88 10.49 -4.11 7.33
C GLY A 88 10.59 -3.65 8.79
N THR A 89 9.86 -2.60 9.17
CA THR A 89 9.83 -2.08 10.55
C THR A 89 8.63 -2.64 11.30
N PRO A 90 8.76 -3.08 12.57
CA PRO A 90 7.62 -3.55 13.37
C PRO A 90 6.48 -2.53 13.37
N ALA A 91 5.24 -3.01 13.28
CA ALA A 91 4.06 -2.15 13.10
C ALA A 91 3.95 -1.09 14.21
N ASP A 92 4.19 -1.48 15.47
CA ASP A 92 4.13 -0.57 16.62
C ASP A 92 5.20 0.55 16.52
N GLU A 93 6.37 0.26 15.94
CA GLU A 93 7.42 1.26 15.68
C GLU A 93 7.07 2.16 14.49
N VAL A 94 6.45 1.61 13.43
CA VAL A 94 5.92 2.42 12.31
C VAL A 94 4.85 3.38 12.82
N ILE A 95 3.91 2.91 13.65
CA ILE A 95 2.86 3.73 14.29
C ILE A 95 3.51 4.85 15.10
N ARG A 96 4.48 4.52 15.96
CA ARG A 96 5.19 5.49 16.78
C ARG A 96 5.83 6.59 15.92
N ARG A 97 6.60 6.23 14.89
CA ARG A 97 7.27 7.20 14.00
C ARG A 97 6.30 8.01 13.15
N LEU A 98 5.21 7.41 12.67
CA LEU A 98 4.18 8.15 11.93
C LEU A 98 3.45 9.16 12.84
N SER A 99 3.20 8.81 14.10
CA SER A 99 2.53 9.69 15.06
C SER A 99 3.33 10.97 15.37
N GLU A 100 4.64 10.97 15.14
CA GLU A 100 5.50 12.16 15.30
C GLU A 100 5.26 13.20 14.19
N VAL A 101 4.68 12.81 13.05
CA VAL A 101 4.58 13.65 11.86
C VAL A 101 3.15 13.90 11.37
N THR A 102 2.18 13.13 11.85
CA THR A 102 0.76 13.27 11.49
C THR A 102 -0.13 12.72 12.58
N ARG A 103 -1.39 13.16 12.61
CA ARG A 103 -2.42 12.53 13.44
C ARG A 103 -2.72 11.14 12.91
N LEU A 104 -2.89 10.18 13.81
CA LEU A 104 -3.30 8.80 13.51
C LEU A 104 -4.65 8.47 14.13
N GLU A 105 -5.42 7.67 13.41
CA GLU A 105 -6.62 6.97 13.87
C GLU A 105 -6.27 5.48 13.89
N VAL A 106 -6.23 4.90 15.09
CA VAL A 106 -5.89 3.49 15.29
C VAL A 106 -7.20 2.73 15.51
N GLU A 107 -7.49 1.82 14.61
CA GLU A 107 -8.72 1.03 14.55
C GLU A 107 -8.40 -0.45 14.86
N ASP A 108 -9.39 -1.17 15.38
CA ASP A 108 -9.32 -2.62 15.59
C ASP A 108 -8.05 -3.08 16.35
N ASP A 109 -7.72 -2.42 17.45
CA ASP A 109 -6.50 -2.70 18.25
C ASP A 109 -5.19 -2.63 17.44
N GLY A 110 -5.13 -1.71 16.47
CA GLY A 110 -3.94 -1.49 15.64
C GLY A 110 -3.78 -2.48 14.50
N VAL A 111 -4.83 -3.24 14.18
CA VAL A 111 -4.94 -4.00 12.92
C VAL A 111 -5.03 -3.04 11.73
N ARG A 112 -5.67 -1.89 11.92
CA ARG A 112 -5.80 -0.85 10.91
C ARG A 112 -5.39 0.50 11.46
N VAL A 113 -4.56 1.22 10.73
CA VAL A 113 -4.06 2.54 11.13
C VAL A 113 -4.25 3.50 9.99
N VAL A 114 -4.98 4.58 10.23
CA VAL A 114 -5.28 5.61 9.24
C VAL A 114 -4.55 6.89 9.61
N ALA A 115 -3.84 7.47 8.64
CA ALA A 115 -3.24 8.79 8.69
C ALA A 115 -4.07 9.73 7.78
N PRO A 116 -5.19 10.29 8.27
CA PRO A 116 -6.17 10.99 7.44
C PRO A 116 -5.59 12.23 6.76
N ASP A 117 -4.72 12.96 7.43
CA ASP A 117 -4.09 14.18 6.88
C ASP A 117 -3.11 13.87 5.74
N LEU A 118 -2.64 12.63 5.65
CA LEU A 118 -1.81 12.13 4.55
C LEU A 118 -2.62 11.39 3.49
N LEU A 119 -3.87 11.00 3.76
CA LEU A 119 -4.66 10.07 2.93
C LEU A 119 -3.94 8.72 2.76
N LEU A 120 -3.44 8.20 3.88
CA LEU A 120 -2.70 6.95 3.96
C LEU A 120 -3.34 6.01 4.98
N ALA A 121 -3.38 4.71 4.70
CA ALA A 121 -3.77 3.69 5.66
C ALA A 121 -2.81 2.50 5.63
N LEU A 122 -2.61 1.85 6.78
CA LEU A 122 -1.81 0.64 6.94
C LEU A 122 -2.68 -0.46 7.55
N GLY A 123 -2.40 -1.70 7.15
CA GLY A 123 -3.15 -2.87 7.59
C GLY A 123 -2.26 -4.05 7.95
N ARG A 124 -2.65 -4.79 8.97
CA ARG A 124 -2.15 -6.14 9.32
C ARG A 124 -3.34 -7.04 9.69
N PRO A 125 -3.27 -8.36 9.50
CA PRO A 125 -4.40 -9.27 9.79
C PRO A 125 -4.78 -9.35 11.27
N PHE A 126 -3.82 -9.21 12.18
CA PHE A 126 -4.00 -9.17 13.63
C PHE A 126 -2.83 -8.42 14.26
N ARG A 127 -2.92 -8.04 15.55
CA ARG A 127 -1.77 -7.55 16.30
C ARG A 127 -1.06 -8.71 16.98
N SER A 128 0.25 -8.83 16.77
CA SER A 128 1.11 -9.74 17.53
C SER A 128 2.12 -8.97 18.35
N ASP A 129 2.42 -9.48 19.54
CA ASP A 129 3.51 -9.00 20.40
C ASP A 129 4.79 -9.87 20.24
N SER A 130 4.83 -10.78 19.25
CA SER A 130 5.98 -11.65 18.97
C SER A 130 6.46 -11.52 17.52
N ALA A 131 7.77 -11.32 17.34
CA ALA A 131 8.41 -11.34 16.02
C ALA A 131 8.40 -12.75 15.37
N GLU A 132 8.08 -13.81 16.13
CA GLU A 132 7.89 -15.17 15.60
C GLU A 132 6.57 -15.32 14.83
N GLU A 133 5.67 -14.33 14.89
CA GLU A 133 4.44 -14.24 14.10
C GLU A 133 4.48 -13.00 13.18
N PRO A 134 5.26 -13.05 12.07
CA PRO A 134 5.54 -11.87 11.25
C PRO A 134 4.29 -11.18 10.70
N GLU A 135 3.23 -11.92 10.41
CA GLU A 135 1.98 -11.41 9.86
C GLU A 135 1.26 -10.46 10.83
N GLY A 136 1.42 -10.66 12.15
CA GLY A 136 0.87 -9.75 13.15
C GLY A 136 1.86 -8.72 13.69
N TRP A 137 3.17 -8.98 13.51
CA TRP A 137 4.24 -8.14 14.00
C TRP A 137 4.55 -6.95 13.07
N TYR A 138 4.37 -7.11 11.76
CA TYR A 138 4.59 -6.09 10.74
C TYR A 138 3.27 -5.67 10.09
N PHE A 139 3.26 -4.55 9.36
CA PHE A 139 2.18 -4.26 8.43
C PHE A 139 2.29 -5.15 7.19
N GLU A 140 1.15 -5.56 6.65
CA GLU A 140 1.02 -6.40 5.46
C GLU A 140 0.45 -5.63 4.26
N SER A 141 -0.18 -4.47 4.50
CA SER A 141 -0.57 -3.56 3.42
C SER A 141 -0.39 -2.08 3.77
N VAL A 142 -0.22 -1.27 2.73
CA VAL A 142 -0.27 0.19 2.79
C VAL A 142 -1.04 0.74 1.60
N LEU A 143 -1.96 1.65 1.87
CA LEU A 143 -2.83 2.27 0.88
C LEU A 143 -2.58 3.78 0.85
N VAL A 144 -2.41 4.33 -0.36
CA VAL A 144 -2.37 5.77 -0.65
C VAL A 144 -3.62 6.13 -1.44
N ALA A 145 -4.38 7.11 -0.96
CA ALA A 145 -5.68 7.45 -1.50
C ALA A 145 -5.76 8.88 -2.06
N ALA A 146 -6.72 9.10 -2.95
CA ALA A 146 -7.14 10.41 -3.39
C ALA A 146 -7.92 11.16 -2.28
N PRO A 147 -7.92 12.51 -2.33
CA PRO A 147 -8.81 13.30 -1.50
C PRO A 147 -10.28 12.85 -1.65
N GLY A 148 -11.01 12.83 -0.54
CA GLY A 148 -12.40 12.37 -0.48
C GLY A 148 -12.60 10.86 -0.40
N TYR A 149 -11.53 10.05 -0.44
CA TYR A 149 -11.62 8.59 -0.32
C TYR A 149 -12.27 8.13 1.00
N TYR A 150 -11.97 8.82 2.11
CA TYR A 150 -12.48 8.47 3.44
C TYR A 150 -13.80 9.17 3.81
N ASP A 151 -14.34 10.04 2.95
CA ASP A 151 -15.54 10.85 3.27
C ASP A 151 -16.81 10.00 3.44
N GLY A 152 -16.82 8.79 2.85
CA GLY A 152 -17.94 7.84 2.94
C GLY A 152 -17.85 6.83 4.08
N LEU A 153 -16.84 6.91 4.96
CA LEU A 153 -16.65 5.98 6.08
C LEU A 153 -17.24 6.48 7.41
N LYS A 154 -18.08 7.52 7.38
CA LYS A 154 -18.74 8.10 8.57
C LYS A 154 -20.17 7.59 8.74
#